data_AF-A0A2V6SIZ6-F1
#
_entry.id   AF-A0A2V6SIZ6-F1
#
_cell.length_a   1.000
_cell.length_b   1.000
_cell.length_c   1.000
_cell.angle_alpha   90.00
_cell.angle_beta   90.00
_cell.angle_gamma   90.00
#
_symmetry.space_group_name_H-M   'P 1'
#
loop_
_entity.id
_entity.type
_entity.pdbx_description
1 polymer ?
#
loop_
_entity_poly.entity_id
_entity_poly.type
_entity_poly.pdbx_seq_one_letter_code
_entity_poly.pdbx_strand_id
1 'polypeptide(L)' 'MDGLLVNPQDPRHIGEALVRLLKHPAEGARLGGAGYTRTTSEFTWDKVIDRVEGLYKELASPERLPVSANAGRASI' A
#
# COMPACT_ATOMS: atom_id res chain seq x y z
N MET A 1 -3.62 -5.11 14.92
CA MET A 1 -2.18 -4.73 14.86
C MET A 1 -1.39 -5.92 14.34
N ASP A 2 -0.56 -5.68 13.33
CA ASP A 2 0.23 -6.63 12.52
C ASP A 2 1.75 -6.60 12.83
N GLY A 3 2.19 -5.72 13.74
CA GLY A 3 3.58 -5.64 14.19
C GLY A 3 3.75 -4.73 15.40
N LEU A 4 5.02 -4.47 15.76
CA LEU A 4 5.42 -3.52 16.79
C LEU A 4 6.16 -2.35 16.14
N LEU A 5 5.78 -1.12 16.49
CA LEU A 5 6.50 0.08 16.07
C LEU A 5 7.52 0.46 17.14
N VAL A 6 8.73 0.76 16.69
CA VAL A 6 9.87 1.11 17.54
C VAL A 6 10.52 2.40 17.05
N ASN A 7 11.30 3.05 17.92
CA ASN A 7 12.12 4.17 17.50
C ASN A 7 13.36 3.63 16.74
N PRO A 8 13.54 3.96 15.45
CA PRO A 8 14.66 3.43 14.68
C PRO A 8 16.03 3.95 15.14
N GLN A 9 16.07 5.08 15.87
CA GLN A 9 17.30 5.65 16.41
C GLN A 9 17.62 5.15 17.84
N ASP A 10 16.83 4.22 18.37
CA ASP A 10 17.05 3.62 19.69
C ASP A 10 17.28 2.10 19.57
N PRO A 11 18.55 1.66 19.51
CA PRO A 11 18.88 0.24 19.43
C PRO A 11 18.35 -0.59 20.62
N ARG A 12 18.19 0.02 21.81
CA ARG A 12 17.67 -0.69 22.98
C ARG A 12 16.19 -1.00 22.81
N HIS A 13 15.40 -0.03 22.35
CA HIS A 13 13.98 -0.22 22.08
C HIS A 13 13.74 -1.31 21.01
N ILE A 14 14.57 -1.36 19.96
CA ILE A 14 14.56 -2.45 18.97
C ILE A 14 14.84 -3.80 19.66
N GLY A 15 15.90 -3.87 20.47
CA GLY A 15 16.29 -5.09 21.18
C GLY A 15 15.20 -5.60 22.12
N GLU A 16 14.56 -4.71 22.87
CA GLU A 16 13.46 -5.04 23.78
C GLU A 16 12.24 -5.60 23.03
N ALA A 17 11.88 -5.00 21.89
CA ALA A 17 10.80 -5.50 21.04
C ALA A 17 11.09 -6.91 20.50
N LEU A 18 12.32 -7.16 20.03
CA LEU A 18 12.74 -8.49 19.57
C LEU A 18 12.71 -9.52 20.71
N VAL A 19 13.28 -9.19 21.88
CA VAL A 19 13.29 -10.07 23.06
C VAL A 19 11.87 -10.39 23.51
N ARG A 20 10.95 -9.41 23.49
CA ARG A 20 9.52 -9.64 23.78
C ARG A 20 8.92 -10.70 22.86
N LEU A 21 9.09 -10.56 21.55
CA LEU A 21 8.52 -11.52 20.59
C LEU A 21 9.12 -12.93 20.75
N LEU A 22 10.42 -13.02 21.04
CA LEU A 22 11.10 -14.30 21.30
C LEU A 22 10.64 -14.96 22.61
N LYS A 23 10.36 -14.17 23.65
CA LYS A 23 9.84 -14.66 24.93
C LYS A 23 8.35 -15.04 24.87
N HIS A 24 7.59 -14.46 23.95
CA HIS A 24 6.15 -14.66 23.80
C HIS A 24 5.80 -15.14 22.38
N PRO A 25 6.12 -16.40 22.02
CA PRO A 25 5.96 -16.89 20.65
C PRO A 25 4.52 -16.87 20.13
N ALA A 26 3.52 -17.00 21.02
CA ALA A 26 2.12 -16.87 20.65
C ALA A 26 1.77 -15.43 20.18
N GLU A 27 2.35 -14.41 20.81
CA GLU A 27 2.20 -13.02 20.35
C GLU A 27 2.86 -12.82 18.99
N GLY A 28 4.06 -13.37 18.80
CA GLY A 28 4.76 -13.35 17.51
C GLY A 28 3.95 -14.02 16.39
N ALA A 29 3.41 -15.21 16.63
CA ALA A 29 2.56 -15.92 15.67
C ALA A 29 1.28 -15.13 15.35
N ARG A 30 0.64 -14.53 16.36
CA ARG A 30 -0.56 -13.71 16.17
C ARG A 30 -0.28 -12.48 15.30
N LEU A 31 0.82 -11.78 15.57
CA LEU A 31 1.22 -10.60 14.78
C LEU A 31 1.58 -11.00 13.34
N GLY A 32 2.35 -12.07 13.17
CA GLY A 32 2.71 -12.59 11.85
C GLY A 32 1.50 -13.00 11.01
N GLY A 33 0.54 -13.71 11.63
CA GLY A 33 -0.72 -14.07 10.98
C GLY A 33 -1.54 -12.84 10.57
N ALA A 34 -1.65 -11.85 11.46
CA ALA A 34 -2.35 -10.59 11.14
C ALA A 34 -1.68 -9.84 9.98
N GLY A 35 -0.35 -9.79 9.94
CA GLY A 35 0.39 -9.19 8.83
C GLY A 35 0.19 -9.95 7.51
N TYR A 36 0.20 -11.28 7.54
CA TYR A 36 -0.08 -12.10 6.36
C TYR A 36 -1.50 -11.85 5.81
N THR A 37 -2.51 -11.88 6.68
CA THR A 37 -3.90 -11.60 6.29
C THR A 37 -4.03 -10.22 5.67
N ARG A 38 -3.43 -9.18 6.26
CA ARG A 38 -3.50 -7.82 5.72
C ARG A 38 -2.84 -7.72 4.34
N THR A 39 -1.61 -8.23 4.21
CA THR A 39 -0.87 -8.20 2.93
C THR A 39 -1.63 -8.91 1.81
N THR A 40 -2.14 -10.11 2.07
CA THR A 40 -2.91 -10.87 1.06
C THR A 40 -4.26 -10.22 0.74
N SER A 41 -4.85 -9.48 1.69
CA SER A 41 -6.13 -8.78 1.49
C SER A 41 -6.02 -7.42 0.78
N GLU A 42 -4.88 -6.74 0.84
CA GLU A 42 -4.75 -5.34 0.42
C GLU A 42 -3.57 -5.06 -0.52
N PHE A 43 -2.46 -5.78 -0.38
CA PHE A 43 -1.16 -5.37 -0.95
C PHE A 43 -0.55 -6.39 -1.92
N THR A 44 -1.37 -7.27 -2.50
CA THR A 44 -0.90 -8.17 -3.56
C THR A 44 -0.71 -7.41 -4.88
N TRP A 45 0.16 -7.93 -5.76
CA TRP A 45 0.33 -7.35 -7.10
C TRP A 45 -0.98 -7.29 -7.87
N ASP A 46 -1.80 -8.34 -7.83
CA ASP A 46 -3.13 -8.35 -8.47
C ASP A 46 -4.00 -7.19 -8.00
N LYS A 47 -4.08 -6.95 -6.68
CA LYS A 47 -4.88 -5.86 -6.11
C LYS A 47 -4.33 -4.47 -6.46
N VAL A 48 -3.01 -4.33 -6.47
CA VAL A 48 -2.35 -3.09 -6.87
C VAL A 48 -2.63 -2.81 -8.35
N ILE A 49 -2.51 -3.81 -9.21
CA ILE A 49 -2.80 -3.72 -10.65
C ILE A 49 -4.28 -3.34 -10.85
N ASP A 50 -5.22 -4.05 -10.22
CA ASP A 50 -6.66 -3.75 -10.31
C ASP A 50 -6.97 -2.28 -9.97
N ARG A 51 -6.34 -1.76 -8.90
CA ARG A 51 -6.53 -0.37 -8.47
C ARG A 51 -5.95 0.63 -9.47
N VAL A 52 -4.74 0.38 -9.96
CA VAL A 52 -4.06 1.26 -10.91
C VAL A 52 -4.78 1.24 -12.27
N GLU A 53 -5.17 0.06 -12.77
CA GLU A 53 -5.98 -0.07 -13.98
C GLU A 53 -7.34 0.60 -13.84
N GLY A 54 -8.01 0.43 -12.70
CA GLY A 54 -9.29 1.09 -12.42
C GLY A 54 -9.17 2.60 -12.54
N LEU A 55 -8.10 3.19 -11.99
CA LEU A 55 -7.81 4.61 -12.12
C LEU A 55 -7.57 5.03 -13.58
N TYR A 56 -6.79 4.27 -14.36
CA TYR A 56 -6.57 4.58 -15.77
C TYR A 56 -7.87 4.50 -16.58
N LYS A 57 -8.71 3.48 -16.35
CA LYS A 57 -10.02 3.34 -16.99
C LYS A 57 -10.95 4.51 -16.63
N GLU A 58 -10.94 4.92 -15.37
CA GLU A 58 -11.69 6.08 -14.90
C GLU A 58 -11.26 7.38 -15.60
N LEU A 59 -9.95 7.62 -15.72
CA LEU A 59 -9.40 8.82 -16.34
C LEU A 59 -9.53 8.83 -17.88
N ALA A 60 -9.47 7.66 -18.51
CA ALA A 60 -9.66 7.51 -19.96
C ALA A 60 -11.15 7.55 -20.38
N SER A 61 -12.08 7.63 -19.42
CA SER A 61 -13.51 7.67 -19.71
C SER A 61 -13.85 8.95 -20.51
N PRO A 62 -14.56 8.85 -21.65
CA PRO A 62 -14.82 9.97 -22.56
C PRO A 62 -15.51 11.17 -21.92
N GLU A 63 -16.32 10.96 -20.87
CA GLU A 63 -17.00 12.02 -20.12
C GLU A 63 -16.06 12.92 -19.31
N ARG A 64 -14.82 12.49 -19.04
CA ARG A 64 -13.84 13.21 -18.21
C ARG A 64 -12.60 13.69 -18.95
N LEU A 65 -12.48 13.40 -20.24
CA LEU A 65 -11.44 13.98 -21.06
C LEU A 65 -11.76 15.48 -21.25
N PRO A 66 -10.88 16.41 -20.83
CA PRO A 66 -11.05 17.80 -21.23
C PRO A 66 -11.02 17.83 -22.75
N VAL A 67 -12.08 18.37 -23.35
CA VAL A 67 -12.11 18.71 -24.78
C VAL A 67 -10.83 19.50 -25.05
N SER A 68 -9.93 18.91 -25.84
CA SER A 68 -8.69 19.55 -26.25
C SER A 68 -9.03 20.96 -26.74
N ALA A 69 -8.47 21.96 -26.07
CA ALA A 69 -8.59 23.36 -26.45
C ALA A 69 -7.91 23.54 -27.82
N ASN A 70 -8.75 23.49 -28.85
CA ASN A 70 -8.59 24.10 -30.16
C ASN A 70 -7.26 23.82 -30.88
N ALA A 71 -7.27 22.77 -31.72
CA ALA A 71 -6.45 22.75 -32.93
C ALA A 71 -6.96 23.85 -33.88
N GLY A 72 -6.56 25.08 -33.61
CA GLY A 72 -6.82 26.24 -34.46
C GLY A 72 -6.13 26.05 -35.81
N ARG A 73 -6.87 25.51 -36.78
CA ARG A 73 -6.65 25.81 -38.19
C ARG A 73 -6.82 27.31 -38.38
N ALA A 74 -5.74 27.98 -38.78
CA ALA A 74 -5.81 29.19 -39.59
C ALA A 74 -4.77 29.06 -40.71
N SER A 75 -5.16 28.35 -41.77
CA SER A 75 -4.65 28.63 -43.10
C SER A 75 -5.43 29.82 -43.63
N ILE A 76 -4.78 30.97 -43.79
CA ILE A 76 -4.93 31.88 -44.93
C ILE A 76 -3.53 32.45 -45.20
#